data_AF-A0A8H3H5B9-F1
#
_entry.id   AF-A0A8H3H5B9-F1
#
_cell.length_a   1.000
_cell.length_b   1.000
_cell.length_c   1.000
_cell.angle_alpha   90.00
_cell.angle_beta   90.00
_cell.angle_gamma   90.00
#
_symmetry.space_group_name_H-M   'P 1'
#
loop_
_entity.id
_entity.type
_entity.pdbx_description
1 polymer ?
#
loop_
_entity_poly.entity_id
_entity_poly.type
_entity_poly.pdbx_seq_one_letter_code
_entity_poly.pdbx_strand_id
1 'polypeptide(L)'
;MIIPKFKTVPRLTLSPPSALIMAVTEVTGLPIACALAIVCVLLPVPWHWKARNTGTLLYIGWTVVANLNLMINSIIWRDTWEDLAPAWCSISIKIVIAQSVGLTAASMCINRKLYNIATIQSVSITPESRRRNMIADLSVGVLLPIVVMALHYIVQPNKYLLIENIGCWPTTENSLVSIPLVFMWPLLICCTSFIYCILSIRGFLKARQQFNQVLSNSGSGINLSRYFRLLALASEE
;
A
#
# COMPACT_ATOMS: atom_id res chain seq x y z
N MET A 1 -10.86 -30.97 0.88
CA MET A 1 -9.94 -31.38 1.96
C MET A 1 -9.16 -30.14 2.35
N ILE A 2 -9.30 -29.46 3.49
CA ILE A 2 -10.01 -29.63 4.77
C ILE A 2 -10.72 -28.29 5.02
N ILE A 3 -12.04 -28.32 5.27
CA ILE A 3 -12.76 -27.17 5.84
C ILE A 3 -12.50 -27.25 7.35
N PRO A 4 -11.80 -26.30 8.00
CA PRO A 4 -11.81 -26.27 9.44
C PRO A 4 -13.21 -25.80 9.86
N LYS A 5 -14.04 -26.76 10.29
CA LYS A 5 -15.21 -26.47 11.11
C LYS A 5 -14.69 -25.81 12.39
N PHE A 6 -14.87 -24.51 12.55
CA PHE A 6 -14.77 -23.87 13.86
C PHE A 6 -15.97 -24.31 14.70
N LYS A 7 -15.85 -25.52 15.24
CA LYS A 7 -16.71 -26.08 16.28
C LYS A 7 -16.08 -25.63 17.59
N THR A 8 -16.84 -24.88 18.40
CA THR A 8 -16.66 -24.68 19.85
C THR A 8 -15.21 -24.46 20.31
N VAL A 9 -14.83 -23.23 20.61
CA VAL A 9 -13.64 -22.95 21.44
C VAL A 9 -13.81 -23.72 22.76
N PRO A 10 -13.03 -24.79 23.02
CA PRO A 10 -12.95 -25.34 24.36
C PRO A 10 -12.20 -24.30 25.19
N ARG A 11 -12.64 -24.06 26.44
CA ARG A 11 -11.89 -23.23 27.41
C ARG A 11 -10.40 -23.50 27.28
N LEU A 12 -9.63 -22.45 26.94
CA LEU A 12 -8.17 -22.49 26.84
C LEU A 12 -7.59 -23.10 28.12
N THR A 13 -7.12 -24.34 28.02
CA THR A 13 -6.17 -24.91 28.97
C THR A 13 -4.78 -24.41 28.60
N LEU A 14 -4.24 -23.52 29.43
CA LEU A 14 -2.83 -23.11 29.59
C LEU A 14 -2.05 -22.66 28.34
N SER A 15 -2.16 -21.38 28.01
CA SER A 15 -1.06 -20.58 27.42
C SER A 15 -0.48 -19.66 28.51
N PRO A 16 0.85 -19.40 28.54
CA PRO A 16 1.45 -18.58 29.60
C PRO A 16 0.80 -17.18 29.64
N PRO A 17 0.58 -16.59 30.83
CA PRO A 17 -0.16 -15.34 30.99
C PRO A 17 0.44 -14.20 30.16
N SER A 18 1.74 -14.22 29.86
CA SER A 18 2.40 -13.24 28.99
C SER A 18 1.92 -13.25 27.53
N ALA A 19 1.64 -14.41 26.93
CA ALA A 19 1.20 -14.49 25.52
C ALA A 19 -0.25 -14.03 25.34
N LEU A 20 -1.11 -14.33 26.32
CA LEU A 20 -2.49 -13.86 26.34
C LEU A 20 -2.53 -12.34 26.60
N ILE A 21 -1.72 -11.84 27.54
CA ILE A 21 -1.60 -10.41 27.80
C ILE A 21 -1.07 -9.68 26.56
N MET A 22 -0.05 -10.20 25.86
CA MET A 22 0.46 -9.61 24.61
C MET A 22 -0.58 -9.60 23.49
N ALA A 23 -1.34 -10.68 23.30
CA ALA A 23 -2.39 -10.72 22.27
C ALA A 23 -3.56 -9.77 22.59
N VAL A 24 -3.93 -9.64 23.87
CA VAL A 24 -4.99 -8.72 24.33
C VAL A 24 -4.51 -7.25 24.29
N THR A 25 -3.24 -6.97 24.59
CA THR A 25 -2.68 -5.61 24.45
C THR A 25 -2.47 -5.20 22.99
N GLU A 26 -2.10 -6.12 22.10
CA GLU A 26 -2.03 -5.87 20.65
C GLU A 26 -3.40 -5.49 20.07
N VAL A 27 -4.46 -6.17 20.49
CA VAL A 27 -5.83 -5.91 20.04
C VAL A 27 -6.40 -4.60 20.61
N THR A 28 -6.17 -4.31 21.89
CA THR A 28 -6.71 -3.11 22.53
C THR A 28 -6.06 -1.81 22.06
N GLY A 29 -4.77 -1.86 21.67
CA GLY A 29 -4.04 -0.73 21.09
C GLY A 29 -4.29 -0.49 19.59
N LEU A 30 -4.87 -1.47 18.89
CA LEU A 30 -5.10 -1.43 17.44
C LEU A 30 -5.86 -0.18 16.95
N PRO A 31 -7.01 0.22 17.53
CA PRO A 31 -7.72 1.42 17.07
C PRO A 31 -6.93 2.70 17.29
N ILE A 32 -6.15 2.79 18.38
CA ILE A 32 -5.30 3.94 18.67
C ILE A 32 -4.18 4.04 17.65
N ALA A 33 -3.51 2.91 17.35
CA ALA A 33 -2.47 2.85 16.33
C ALA A 33 -3.01 3.23 14.94
N CYS A 34 -4.20 2.74 14.58
CA CYS A 34 -4.86 3.10 13.31
C CYS A 34 -5.17 4.61 13.24
N ALA A 35 -5.70 5.19 14.32
CA ALA A 35 -5.99 6.62 14.39
C ALA A 35 -4.72 7.47 14.24
N LEU A 36 -3.65 7.11 14.96
CA LEU A 36 -2.35 7.77 14.83
C LEU A 36 -1.77 7.63 13.42
N ALA A 37 -1.86 6.44 12.82
CA ALA A 37 -1.40 6.19 11.46
C ALA A 37 -2.15 7.07 10.44
N ILE A 38 -3.48 7.21 10.58
CA ILE A 38 -4.29 8.09 9.73
C ILE A 38 -3.81 9.54 9.84
N VAL A 39 -3.62 10.05 11.06
CA VAL A 39 -3.13 11.42 11.28
C VAL A 39 -1.76 11.61 10.62
N CYS A 40 -0.81 10.72 10.89
CA CYS A 40 0.55 10.79 10.33
C CYS A 40 0.57 10.77 8.81
N VAL A 41 -0.25 9.92 8.19
CA VAL A 41 -0.31 9.74 6.73
C VAL A 41 -1.01 10.92 6.03
N LEU A 42 -1.89 11.65 6.72
CA LEU A 42 -2.56 12.84 6.19
C LEU A 42 -1.69 14.10 6.19
N LEU A 43 -0.70 14.21 7.09
CA LEU A 43 0.20 15.37 7.18
C LEU A 43 0.89 15.74 5.85
N PRO A 44 1.47 14.81 5.07
CA PRO A 44 2.17 15.14 3.81
C PRO A 44 1.23 15.34 2.61
N VAL A 45 -0.09 15.18 2.76
CA VAL A 45 -1.05 15.27 1.64
C VAL A 45 -0.99 16.60 0.90
N PRO A 46 -0.97 17.79 1.55
CA PRO A 46 -0.93 19.07 0.84
C PRO A 46 0.32 19.22 -0.04
N TRP A 47 1.45 18.71 0.43
CA TRP A 47 2.74 18.76 -0.25
C TRP A 47 2.73 17.90 -1.51
N HIS A 48 2.25 16.66 -1.38
CA HIS A 48 2.14 15.74 -2.52
C HIS A 48 1.04 16.14 -3.51
N TRP A 49 -0.01 16.81 -3.05
CA TRP A 49 -1.04 17.39 -3.91
C TRP A 49 -0.47 18.48 -4.80
N LYS A 50 0.27 19.44 -4.23
CA LYS A 50 0.94 20.50 -4.99
C LYS A 50 1.96 19.94 -5.98
N ALA A 51 2.70 18.89 -5.59
CA ALA A 51 3.64 18.19 -6.47
C ALA A 51 2.96 17.31 -7.55
N ARG A 52 1.62 17.17 -7.51
CA ARG A 52 0.82 16.23 -8.32
C ARG A 52 1.44 14.83 -8.33
N ASN A 53 1.73 14.31 -7.14
CA ASN A 53 2.26 12.95 -6.98
C ASN A 53 1.13 11.94 -6.81
N THR A 54 0.47 11.60 -7.91
CA THR A 54 -0.71 10.73 -7.93
C THR A 54 -0.47 9.38 -7.28
N GLY A 55 0.67 8.72 -7.54
CA GLY A 55 1.00 7.42 -6.93
C GLY A 55 1.07 7.48 -5.40
N THR A 56 1.70 8.51 -4.83
CA THR A 56 1.76 8.70 -3.37
C THR A 56 0.40 9.09 -2.78
N LEU A 57 -0.38 9.93 -3.46
CA LEU A 57 -1.74 10.27 -3.02
C LEU A 57 -2.66 9.04 -3.00
N LEU A 58 -2.54 8.15 -3.99
CA LEU A 58 -3.26 6.88 -4.03
C LEU A 58 -2.83 5.98 -2.85
N TYR A 59 -1.52 5.89 -2.58
CA TYR A 59 -1.00 5.10 -1.44
C TYR A 59 -1.56 5.61 -0.10
N ILE A 60 -1.53 6.93 0.10
CA ILE A 60 -2.11 7.60 1.26
C ILE A 60 -3.61 7.30 1.37
N GLY A 61 -4.37 7.49 0.29
CA GLY A 61 -5.81 7.24 0.27
C GLY A 61 -6.18 5.80 0.64
N TRP A 62 -5.52 4.81 0.02
CA TRP A 62 -5.74 3.40 0.35
C TRP A 62 -5.33 3.06 1.78
N THR A 63 -4.25 3.64 2.29
CA THR A 63 -3.80 3.45 3.68
C THR A 63 -4.81 4.01 4.66
N VAL A 64 -5.36 5.21 4.41
CA VAL A 64 -6.41 5.80 5.26
C VAL A 64 -7.66 4.92 5.26
N VAL A 65 -8.11 4.47 4.08
CA VAL A 65 -9.28 3.58 3.96
C VAL A 65 -9.06 2.25 4.70
N ALA A 66 -7.87 1.65 4.59
CA ALA A 66 -7.54 0.41 5.28
C ALA A 66 -7.54 0.57 6.80
N ASN A 67 -6.91 1.63 7.32
CA ASN A 67 -6.86 1.91 8.76
C ASN A 67 -8.24 2.28 9.32
N LEU A 68 -9.05 3.04 8.58
CA LEU A 68 -10.43 3.34 8.98
C LEU A 68 -11.27 2.07 9.08
N ASN A 69 -11.14 1.18 8.10
CA ASN A 69 -11.84 -0.10 8.11
C ASN A 69 -11.45 -0.93 9.35
N LEU A 70 -10.15 -1.09 9.60
CA LEU A 70 -9.64 -1.85 10.73
C LEU A 70 -10.06 -1.24 12.08
N MET A 71 -10.00 0.09 12.20
CA MET A 71 -10.41 0.83 13.40
C MET A 71 -11.90 0.63 13.69
N ILE A 72 -12.78 0.78 12.69
CA ILE A 72 -14.22 0.60 12.87
C ILE A 72 -14.54 -0.86 13.25
N ASN A 73 -13.93 -1.83 12.57
CA ASN A 73 -14.18 -3.25 12.86
C ASN A 73 -13.74 -3.63 14.28
N SER A 74 -12.56 -3.15 14.72
CA SER A 74 -12.02 -3.44 16.06
C SER A 74 -12.82 -2.76 17.18
N ILE A 75 -13.44 -1.60 16.91
CA ILE A 75 -14.30 -0.91 17.90
C ILE A 75 -15.65 -1.61 18.04
N ILE A 76 -16.32 -1.92 16.93
CA ILE A 76 -17.69 -2.48 16.94
C ILE A 76 -17.70 -3.92 17.48
N TRP A 77 -16.73 -4.75 17.09
CA TRP A 77 -16.66 -6.17 17.45
C TRP A 77 -15.71 -6.47 18.61
N ARG A 78 -15.53 -5.50 19.51
CA ARG A 78 -14.80 -5.70 20.76
C ARG A 78 -15.52 -6.71 21.63
N ASP A 79 -14.84 -7.79 22.00
CA ASP A 79 -15.35 -8.87 22.87
C ASP A 79 -16.72 -9.44 22.43
N THR A 80 -17.00 -9.41 21.12
CA THR A 80 -18.29 -9.83 20.56
C THR A 80 -18.13 -10.38 19.15
N TRP A 81 -18.91 -11.42 18.85
CA TRP A 81 -19.00 -12.10 17.55
C TRP A 81 -20.44 -12.08 17.00
N GLU A 82 -21.28 -11.18 17.51
CA GLU A 82 -22.65 -10.97 17.04
C GLU A 82 -22.67 -10.10 15.78
N ASP A 83 -23.61 -10.36 14.87
CA ASP A 83 -23.76 -9.58 13.64
C ASP A 83 -24.48 -8.24 13.91
N LEU A 84 -23.73 -7.29 14.48
CA LEU A 84 -24.23 -5.96 14.86
C LEU A 84 -24.51 -5.05 13.65
N ALA A 85 -23.79 -5.24 12.53
CA ALA A 85 -23.83 -4.34 11.38
C ALA A 85 -23.57 -5.07 10.04
N PRO A 86 -24.56 -5.81 9.50
CA PRO A 86 -24.40 -6.62 8.29
C PRO A 86 -24.15 -5.81 7.01
N ALA A 87 -24.74 -4.60 6.93
CA ALA A 87 -24.52 -3.68 5.82
C ALA A 87 -23.07 -3.17 5.78
N TRP A 88 -22.49 -2.86 6.95
CA TRP A 88 -21.09 -2.48 7.07
C TRP A 88 -20.17 -3.62 6.69
N CYS A 89 -20.41 -4.84 7.19
CA CYS A 89 -19.58 -5.99 6.86
C CYS A 89 -19.50 -6.26 5.36
N SER A 90 -20.61 -6.10 4.63
CA SER A 90 -20.65 -6.26 3.17
C SER A 90 -19.70 -5.31 2.42
N ILE A 91 -19.49 -4.09 2.95
CA ILE A 91 -18.57 -3.09 2.40
C ILE A 91 -17.13 -3.36 2.88
N SER A 92 -16.98 -3.58 4.18
CA SER A 92 -15.69 -3.82 4.86
C SER A 92 -14.91 -4.95 4.19
N ILE A 93 -15.54 -6.09 3.90
CA ILE A 93 -14.85 -7.23 3.27
C ILE A 93 -14.32 -6.92 1.87
N LYS A 94 -15.01 -6.07 1.10
CA LYS A 94 -14.56 -5.67 -0.24
C LYS A 94 -13.39 -4.69 -0.14
N ILE A 95 -13.41 -3.80 0.86
CA ILE A 95 -12.27 -2.95 1.19
C ILE A 95 -11.04 -3.79 1.55
N VAL A 96 -11.19 -4.88 2.31
CA VAL A 96 -10.08 -5.81 2.65
C VAL A 96 -9.46 -6.46 1.42
N ILE A 97 -10.26 -6.86 0.43
CA ILE A 97 -9.73 -7.38 -0.83
C ILE A 97 -9.05 -6.27 -1.63
N ALA A 98 -9.72 -5.12 -1.79
CA ALA A 98 -9.25 -4.01 -2.59
C ALA A 98 -7.94 -3.41 -2.09
N GLN A 99 -7.75 -3.28 -0.77
CA GLN A 99 -6.55 -2.67 -0.21
C GLN A 99 -5.27 -3.42 -0.59
N SER A 100 -5.31 -4.76 -0.68
CA SER A 100 -4.15 -5.57 -1.04
C SER A 100 -3.63 -5.25 -2.46
N VAL A 101 -4.56 -5.08 -3.40
CA VAL A 101 -4.26 -4.71 -4.79
C VAL A 101 -3.98 -3.22 -4.91
N GLY A 102 -4.73 -2.38 -4.22
CA GLY A 102 -4.61 -0.92 -4.28
C GLY A 102 -3.28 -0.42 -3.74
N LEU A 103 -2.82 -0.97 -2.61
CA LEU A 103 -1.55 -0.57 -1.98
C LEU A 103 -0.33 -1.03 -2.82
N THR A 104 -0.38 -2.25 -3.36
CA THR A 104 0.67 -2.76 -4.26
C THR A 104 0.69 -2.01 -5.59
N ALA A 105 -0.48 -1.68 -6.16
CA ALA A 105 -0.60 -0.85 -7.36
C ALA A 105 -0.06 0.57 -7.14
N ALA A 106 -0.39 1.19 -6.01
CA ALA A 106 0.11 2.51 -5.66
C ALA A 106 1.65 2.51 -5.50
N SER A 107 2.21 1.47 -4.86
CA SER A 107 3.66 1.26 -4.76
C SER A 107 4.33 1.15 -6.14
N MET A 108 3.74 0.37 -7.05
CA MET A 108 4.23 0.27 -8.43
C MET A 108 4.22 1.63 -9.15
N CYS A 109 3.16 2.42 -8.99
CA CYS A 109 3.07 3.76 -9.59
C CYS A 109 4.17 4.71 -9.06
N ILE A 110 4.48 4.63 -7.76
CA ILE A 110 5.59 5.38 -7.15
C ILE A 110 6.92 4.96 -7.78
N ASN A 111 7.19 3.65 -7.89
CA ASN A 111 8.42 3.13 -8.49
C ASN A 111 8.56 3.50 -9.97
N ARG A 112 7.46 3.47 -10.74
CA ARG A 112 7.44 3.93 -12.13
C ARG A 112 7.80 5.42 -12.24
N LYS A 113 7.28 6.26 -11.33
CA LYS A 113 7.62 7.69 -11.30
C LYS A 113 9.09 7.91 -10.96
N LEU A 114 9.63 7.18 -9.98
CA LEU A 114 11.07 7.21 -9.65
C LEU A 114 11.92 6.80 -10.85
N TYR A 115 11.53 5.74 -11.55
CA TYR A 115 12.24 5.29 -12.75
C TYR A 115 12.28 6.38 -13.82
N ASN A 116 11.14 7.01 -14.10
CA ASN A 116 11.05 8.10 -15.07
C ASN A 116 11.93 9.30 -14.67
N ILE A 117 11.98 9.66 -13.38
CA ILE A 117 12.87 10.72 -12.89
C ILE A 117 14.34 10.33 -13.07
N ALA A 118 14.69 9.06 -12.83
CA ALA A 118 16.06 8.57 -12.95
C ALA A 118 16.55 8.49 -14.41
N THR A 119 15.65 8.31 -15.38
CA THR A 119 16.01 8.16 -16.81
C THR A 119 15.81 9.42 -17.64
N ILE A 120 14.88 10.30 -17.30
CA ILE A 120 14.59 11.52 -18.08
C ILE A 120 15.48 12.66 -17.56
N GLN A 121 16.67 12.79 -18.13
CA GLN A 121 17.60 13.90 -17.83
C GLN A 121 17.46 15.11 -18.77
N SER A 122 16.69 15.03 -19.87
CA SER A 122 16.73 16.07 -20.91
C SER A 122 15.48 16.29 -21.77
N VAL A 123 14.34 15.64 -21.50
CA VAL A 123 13.11 15.84 -22.28
C VAL A 123 12.07 16.59 -21.45
N SER A 124 11.66 17.78 -21.91
CA SER A 124 10.59 18.57 -21.30
C SER A 124 9.32 17.73 -21.19
N ILE A 125 8.86 17.46 -19.97
CA ILE A 125 7.58 16.76 -19.76
C ILE A 125 6.46 17.70 -20.22
N THR A 126 5.87 17.37 -21.38
CA THR A 126 4.72 18.11 -21.90
C THR A 126 3.52 17.94 -20.97
N PRO A 127 2.63 18.93 -20.83
CA PRO A 127 1.45 18.82 -19.99
C PRO A 127 0.54 17.65 -20.41
N GLU A 128 0.51 17.29 -21.68
CA GLU A 128 -0.23 16.15 -22.23
C GLU A 128 0.34 14.82 -21.74
N SER A 129 1.67 14.67 -21.77
CA SER A 129 2.34 13.45 -21.26
C SER A 129 2.12 13.28 -19.76
N ARG A 130 2.08 14.39 -19.00
CA ARG A 130 1.78 14.39 -17.57
C ARG A 130 0.35 13.92 -17.30
N ARG A 131 -0.64 14.40 -18.06
CA ARG A 131 -2.04 13.98 -17.93
C ARG A 131 -2.21 12.50 -18.25
N ARG A 132 -1.57 12.01 -19.33
CA ARG A 132 -1.58 10.58 -19.67
C ARG A 132 -1.00 9.69 -18.57
N ASN A 133 0.12 10.11 -17.97
CA ASN A 133 0.70 9.37 -16.84
C ASN A 133 -0.22 9.35 -15.62
N MET A 134 -0.86 10.48 -15.29
CA MET A 134 -1.84 10.54 -14.20
C MET A 134 -3.04 9.63 -14.44
N ILE A 135 -3.59 9.61 -15.67
CA ILE A 135 -4.70 8.71 -16.02
C ILE A 135 -4.26 7.25 -15.91
N ALA A 136 -3.05 6.92 -16.37
CA ALA A 136 -2.52 5.57 -16.24
C ALA A 136 -2.38 5.16 -14.76
N ASP A 137 -1.83 6.03 -13.91
CA ASP A 137 -1.68 5.75 -12.47
C ASP A 137 -3.04 5.56 -11.78
N LEU A 138 -4.05 6.39 -12.12
CA LEU A 138 -5.41 6.24 -11.60
C LEU A 138 -6.08 4.95 -12.10
N SER A 139 -5.86 4.58 -13.37
CA SER A 139 -6.41 3.34 -13.91
C SER A 139 -5.87 2.11 -13.18
N VAL A 140 -4.56 2.07 -12.91
CA VAL A 140 -3.97 0.91 -12.23
C VAL A 140 -4.25 0.96 -10.72
N GLY A 141 -4.23 2.15 -10.10
CA GLY A 141 -4.40 2.30 -8.66
C GLY A 141 -5.84 2.30 -8.15
N VAL A 142 -6.84 2.49 -9.01
CA VAL A 142 -8.27 2.55 -8.61
C VAL A 142 -9.12 1.56 -9.41
N LEU A 143 -9.04 1.59 -10.74
CA LEU A 143 -9.90 0.73 -11.58
C LEU A 143 -9.56 -0.75 -11.38
N LEU A 144 -8.27 -1.11 -11.27
CA LEU A 144 -7.87 -2.51 -11.05
C LEU A 144 -8.39 -3.07 -9.70
N PRO A 145 -8.22 -2.40 -8.54
CA PRO A 145 -8.87 -2.82 -7.29
C PRO A 145 -10.40 -2.98 -7.40
N ILE A 146 -11.08 -2.09 -8.13
CA ILE A 146 -12.54 -2.19 -8.35
C ILE A 146 -12.90 -3.44 -9.15
N VAL A 147 -12.14 -3.74 -10.21
CA VAL A 147 -12.34 -4.97 -10.99
C VAL A 147 -12.11 -6.21 -10.12
N VAL A 148 -11.06 -6.24 -9.29
CA VAL A 148 -10.81 -7.37 -8.38
C VAL A 148 -11.90 -7.52 -7.33
N MET A 149 -12.46 -6.42 -6.80
CA MET A 149 -13.63 -6.48 -5.91
C MET A 149 -14.85 -7.12 -6.58
N ALA A 150 -15.08 -6.81 -7.86
CA ALA A 150 -16.15 -7.39 -8.66
C ALA A 150 -15.92 -8.89 -8.90
N LEU A 151 -14.70 -9.27 -9.31
CA LEU A 151 -14.31 -10.67 -9.52
C LEU A 151 -14.41 -11.49 -8.23
N HIS A 152 -14.13 -10.89 -7.07
CA HIS A 152 -14.25 -11.58 -5.79
C HIS A 152 -15.67 -12.12 -5.53
N TYR A 153 -16.73 -11.51 -6.07
CA TYR A 153 -18.10 -12.05 -5.91
C TYR A 153 -18.28 -13.46 -6.48
N ILE A 154 -17.51 -13.82 -7.52
CA ILE A 154 -17.62 -15.13 -8.18
C ILE A 154 -17.06 -16.25 -7.28
N VAL A 155 -16.01 -15.94 -6.50
CA VAL A 155 -15.25 -16.89 -5.69
C VAL A 155 -15.57 -16.78 -4.20
N GLN A 156 -16.70 -16.16 -3.86
CA GLN A 156 -17.10 -15.86 -2.50
C GLN A 156 -18.13 -16.91 -2.01
N PRO A 157 -17.74 -17.85 -1.12
CA PRO A 157 -18.63 -18.92 -0.65
C PRO A 157 -19.72 -18.41 0.29
N ASN A 158 -19.31 -17.56 1.23
CA ASN A 158 -20.14 -17.01 2.27
C ASN A 158 -20.07 -15.47 2.20
N LYS A 159 -21.10 -14.80 2.70
CA LYS A 159 -21.16 -13.33 2.66
C LYS A 159 -19.98 -12.67 3.39
N TYR A 160 -19.62 -13.17 4.57
CA TYR A 160 -18.44 -12.74 5.33
C TYR A 160 -18.24 -13.70 6.49
N LEU A 161 -17.04 -13.68 7.08
CA LEU A 161 -16.74 -14.31 8.35
C LEU A 161 -16.63 -13.19 9.39
N LEU A 162 -17.15 -13.43 10.60
CA LEU A 162 -17.01 -12.50 11.69
C LEU A 162 -16.02 -13.06 12.71
N ILE A 163 -15.00 -12.28 13.03
CA ILE A 163 -13.92 -12.67 13.95
C ILE A 163 -13.98 -11.73 15.15
N GLU A 164 -14.08 -12.29 16.35
CA GLU A 164 -14.04 -11.52 17.59
C GLU A 164 -12.80 -10.61 17.62
N ASN A 165 -12.96 -9.36 18.06
CA ASN A 165 -11.93 -8.33 18.16
C ASN A 165 -11.30 -7.80 16.85
N ILE A 166 -11.49 -8.49 15.73
CA ILE A 166 -11.01 -8.08 14.40
C ILE A 166 -12.16 -7.56 13.54
N GLY A 167 -13.36 -8.12 13.68
CA GLY A 167 -14.60 -7.82 12.95
C GLY A 167 -14.75 -8.57 11.63
N CYS A 168 -15.25 -7.87 10.60
CA CYS A 168 -15.66 -8.50 9.34
C CYS A 168 -14.46 -8.92 8.47
N TRP A 169 -14.45 -10.17 8.01
CA TRP A 169 -13.39 -10.74 7.20
C TRP A 169 -13.92 -11.38 5.90
N PRO A 170 -13.27 -11.18 4.75
CA PRO A 170 -13.70 -11.79 3.50
C PRO A 170 -13.54 -13.32 3.56
N THR A 171 -14.52 -14.03 3.01
CA THR A 171 -14.36 -15.46 2.74
C THR A 171 -14.10 -15.64 1.26
N THR A 172 -13.10 -16.46 0.94
CA THR A 172 -12.72 -16.77 -0.44
C THR A 172 -12.63 -18.28 -0.56
N GLU A 173 -13.25 -18.85 -1.59
CA GLU A 173 -13.20 -20.28 -1.87
C GLU A 173 -11.75 -20.69 -2.15
N ASN A 174 -11.28 -21.75 -1.49
CA ASN A 174 -9.94 -22.30 -1.73
C ASN A 174 -9.96 -23.24 -2.93
N SER A 175 -10.23 -22.68 -4.11
CA SER A 175 -10.25 -23.39 -5.38
C SER A 175 -9.17 -22.86 -6.31
N LEU A 176 -8.77 -23.64 -7.32
CA LEU A 176 -7.80 -23.18 -8.33
C LEU A 176 -8.27 -21.92 -9.08
N VAL A 177 -9.59 -21.66 -9.09
CA VAL A 177 -10.21 -20.49 -9.72
C VAL A 177 -9.95 -19.21 -8.92
N SER A 178 -9.84 -19.26 -7.58
CA SER A 178 -9.59 -18.04 -6.79
C SER A 178 -8.19 -17.46 -6.97
N ILE A 179 -7.23 -18.29 -7.41
CA ILE A 179 -5.86 -17.87 -7.71
C ILE A 179 -5.83 -16.79 -8.80
N PRO A 180 -6.24 -17.05 -10.06
CA PRO A 180 -6.20 -16.04 -11.12
C PRO A 180 -7.17 -14.89 -10.90
N LEU A 181 -8.27 -15.10 -10.16
CA LEU A 181 -9.29 -14.07 -9.97
C LEU A 181 -8.91 -13.03 -8.91
N VAL A 182 -8.20 -13.42 -7.85
CA VAL A 182 -7.95 -12.55 -6.69
C VAL A 182 -6.47 -12.53 -6.30
N PHE A 183 -5.87 -13.69 -6.02
CA PHE A 183 -4.52 -13.76 -5.43
C PHE A 183 -3.37 -13.47 -6.41
N MET A 184 -3.58 -13.68 -7.72
CA MET A 184 -2.56 -13.48 -8.74
C MET A 184 -2.22 -12.00 -8.95
N TRP A 185 -3.20 -11.10 -8.82
CA TRP A 185 -3.03 -9.68 -9.16
C TRP A 185 -1.97 -8.95 -8.32
N PRO A 186 -1.99 -9.01 -6.97
CA PRO A 186 -0.95 -8.39 -6.15
C PRO A 186 0.45 -8.92 -6.49
N LEU A 187 0.59 -10.22 -6.76
CA LEU A 187 1.89 -10.82 -7.10
C LEU A 187 2.44 -10.28 -8.42
N LEU A 188 1.62 -10.22 -9.46
CA LEU A 188 2.02 -9.66 -10.76
C LEU A 188 2.46 -8.20 -10.63
N ILE A 189 1.70 -7.39 -9.87
CA ILE A 189 2.00 -5.98 -9.63
C ILE A 189 3.28 -5.82 -8.81
N CYS A 190 3.52 -6.69 -7.82
CA CYS A 190 4.77 -6.68 -7.05
C CYS A 190 5.97 -7.03 -7.92
N CYS A 191 5.86 -8.01 -8.81
CA CYS A 191 6.91 -8.37 -9.75
C CYS A 191 7.26 -7.20 -10.69
N THR A 192 6.26 -6.52 -11.25
CA THR A 192 6.50 -5.34 -12.10
C THR A 192 7.10 -4.18 -11.30
N SER A 193 6.64 -3.96 -10.07
CA SER A 193 7.18 -2.97 -9.14
C SER A 193 8.67 -3.22 -8.83
N PHE A 194 9.04 -4.48 -8.59
CA PHE A 194 10.43 -4.90 -8.36
C PHE A 194 11.33 -4.61 -9.57
N ILE A 195 10.87 -4.89 -10.78
CA ILE A 195 11.60 -4.57 -12.02
C ILE A 195 11.83 -3.05 -12.11
N TYR A 196 10.79 -2.23 -11.90
CA TYR A 196 10.94 -0.77 -11.90
C TYR A 196 11.90 -0.27 -10.82
N CYS A 197 11.90 -0.90 -9.63
CA CYS A 197 12.85 -0.57 -8.57
C CYS A 197 14.31 -0.80 -9.01
N ILE A 198 14.62 -1.97 -9.58
CA ILE A 198 15.96 -2.27 -10.11
C ILE A 198 16.36 -1.25 -11.20
N LEU A 199 15.46 -0.99 -12.14
CA LEU A 199 15.72 -0.03 -13.21
C LEU A 199 15.93 1.40 -12.70
N SER A 200 15.17 1.81 -11.67
CA SER A 200 15.34 3.12 -11.02
C SER A 200 16.72 3.24 -10.39
N ILE A 201 17.14 2.23 -9.61
CA ILE A 201 18.46 2.22 -8.98
C ILE A 201 19.57 2.29 -10.04
N ARG A 202 19.46 1.49 -11.12
CA ARG A 202 20.43 1.53 -12.22
C ARG A 202 20.47 2.90 -12.91
N GLY A 203 19.30 3.52 -13.12
CA GLY A 203 19.19 4.88 -13.66
C GLY A 203 19.89 5.91 -12.77
N PHE A 204 19.62 5.89 -11.47
CA PHE A 204 20.24 6.79 -10.50
C PHE A 204 21.76 6.61 -10.41
N LEU A 205 22.25 5.37 -10.44
CA LEU A 205 23.68 5.08 -10.45
C LEU A 205 24.35 5.60 -11.73
N LYS A 206 23.73 5.40 -12.89
CA LYS A 206 24.23 5.92 -14.17
C LYS A 206 24.24 7.45 -14.19
N ALA A 207 23.17 8.08 -13.76
CA ALA A 207 23.05 9.53 -13.64
C ALA A 207 24.16 10.12 -12.74
N ARG A 208 24.42 9.46 -11.60
CA ARG A 208 25.49 9.86 -10.68
C ARG A 208 26.88 9.72 -11.30
N GLN A 209 27.13 8.68 -12.09
CA GLN A 209 28.41 8.49 -12.78
C GLN A 209 28.62 9.54 -13.88
N GLN A 210 27.60 9.84 -14.68
CA GLN A 210 27.69 10.87 -15.73
C GLN A 210 27.97 12.26 -15.13
N PHE A 211 27.28 12.61 -14.04
CA PHE A 211 27.54 13.87 -13.34
C PHE A 211 28.96 13.93 -12.77
N ASN A 212 29.46 12.81 -12.22
CA ASN A 212 30.84 12.72 -11.72
C ASN A 212 31.89 12.85 -12.85
N GLN A 213 31.61 12.30 -14.05
CA GLN A 213 32.48 12.45 -15.23
C GLN A 213 32.53 13.90 -15.72
N VAL A 214 31.40 14.61 -15.72
CA VAL A 214 31.36 16.04 -16.07
C VAL A 214 32.20 16.86 -15.09
N LEU A 215 32.07 16.60 -13.78
CA LEU A 215 32.88 17.23 -12.74
C LEU A 215 34.38 16.94 -12.89
N SER A 216 34.76 15.68 -13.15
CA SER A 216 36.17 15.32 -13.34
C SER A 216 36.78 15.93 -14.60
N ASN A 217 36.01 16.02 -15.68
CA ASN A 217 36.46 16.62 -16.94
C ASN A 217 36.46 18.16 -16.92
N SER A 218 35.74 18.78 -15.98
CA SER A 218 35.72 20.25 -15.82
C SER A 218 37.02 20.82 -15.23
N GLY A 219 38.03 19.98 -14.95
CA GLY A 219 39.38 20.41 -14.54
C GLY A 219 39.46 21.09 -13.16
N SER A 220 38.35 21.19 -12.44
CA SER A 220 38.23 21.98 -11.22
C SER A 220 38.68 21.26 -9.94
N GLY A 221 39.04 19.96 -10.03
CA GLY A 221 39.47 19.16 -8.87
C GLY A 221 38.37 18.94 -7.82
N ILE A 222 37.11 19.27 -8.14
CA ILE A 222 36.00 19.28 -7.18
C ILE A 222 35.34 17.89 -7.16
N ASN A 223 35.40 17.24 -6.00
CA ASN A 223 34.73 15.95 -5.76
C ASN A 223 33.21 16.13 -5.58
N LEU A 224 32.39 15.14 -5.96
CA LEU A 224 30.92 15.14 -5.84
C LEU A 224 30.43 15.56 -4.43
N SER A 225 31.08 15.03 -3.39
CA SER A 225 30.76 15.33 -1.98
C SER A 225 31.02 16.80 -1.62
N ARG A 226 32.09 17.40 -2.17
CA ARG A 226 32.43 18.81 -1.94
C ARG A 226 31.45 19.73 -2.70
N TYR A 227 31.05 19.36 -3.92
CA TYR A 227 30.03 20.10 -4.68
C TYR A 227 28.68 20.12 -3.95
N PHE A 228 28.18 18.98 -3.46
CA PHE A 228 26.92 18.96 -2.71
C PHE A 228 26.98 19.73 -1.39
N ARG A 229 28.12 19.72 -0.69
CA ARG A 229 28.32 20.55 0.51
C ARG A 229 28.28 22.04 0.20
N LEU A 230 28.94 22.48 -0.88
CA LEU A 230 28.89 23.87 -1.33
C LEU A 230 27.50 24.27 -1.80
N LEU A 231 26.79 23.39 -2.50
CA LEU A 231 25.41 23.63 -2.91
C LEU A 231 24.46 23.74 -1.72
N ALA A 232 24.64 22.90 -0.69
CA ALA A 232 23.86 22.96 0.55
C ALA A 232 24.09 24.29 1.28
N LEU A 233 25.34 24.74 1.40
CA LEU A 233 25.68 26.06 1.96
C LEU A 233 25.09 27.21 1.15
N ALA A 234 25.08 27.10 -0.19
CA ALA A 234 24.50 28.12 -1.06
C ALA A 234 22.97 28.12 -1.09
N SER A 235 22.31 27.04 -0.64
CA SER A 235 20.85 26.94 -0.57
C SER A 235 20.26 27.42 0.77
N GLU A 236 21.11 27.84 1.71
CA GLU A 236 20.71 28.39 3.01
C GLU A 236 20.67 29.93 3.05
N GLU A 237 20.91 30.61 1.92
CA GLU A 237 20.53 32.03 1.69
C GLU A 237 19.25 32.16 0.85
#